data_AF-A0A1G0PBJ7-F1
#
_entry.id   AF-A0A1G0PBJ7-F1
#
_cell.length_a   1.000
_cell.length_b   1.000
_cell.length_c   1.000
_cell.angle_alpha   90.00
_cell.angle_beta   90.00
_cell.angle_gamma   90.00
#
_symmetry.space_group_name_H-M   'P 1'
#
loop_
_entity.id
_entity.type
_entity.pdbx_description
1 polymer ?
#
loop_
_entity_poly.entity_id
_entity_poly.type
_entity_poly.pdbx_seq_one_letter_code
_entity_poly.pdbx_strand_id
1 'polypeptide(L)'
;MRSIFLFLFFFSLSFSSAINPQAKTEEDIDIVYQNAKKGIYWALENIPDKKTKLETDLIVDDKLLASIKLEKEINGIKIESIGYYQSNSVTIKIYKSYDSLVKEGHLKRIPSDNIE
;
A
#
# COMPACT_ATOMS: atom_id res chain seq x y z
N MET A 1 -2.69 -26.12 -52.61
CA MET A 1 -3.47 -25.02 -51.99
C MET A 1 -3.98 -25.36 -50.58
N ARG A 2 -4.57 -26.53 -50.31
CA ARG A 2 -5.01 -26.91 -48.93
C ARG A 2 -3.88 -26.94 -47.88
N SER A 3 -2.68 -27.36 -48.25
CA SER A 3 -1.53 -27.45 -47.34
C SER A 3 -0.95 -26.09 -46.92
N ILE A 4 -1.09 -25.06 -47.77
CA ILE A 4 -0.64 -23.69 -47.48
C ILE A 4 -1.60 -23.02 -46.48
N PHE A 5 -2.89 -23.29 -46.59
CA PHE A 5 -3.91 -22.81 -45.64
C PHE A 5 -3.68 -23.38 -44.23
N LEU A 6 -3.34 -24.67 -44.13
CA LEU A 6 -3.00 -25.31 -42.86
C LEU A 6 -1.70 -24.76 -42.25
N PHE A 7 -0.71 -24.44 -43.09
CA PHE A 7 0.56 -23.86 -42.64
C PHE A 7 0.39 -22.42 -42.13
N LEU A 8 -0.41 -21.59 -42.80
CA LEU A 8 -0.75 -20.24 -42.35
C LEU A 8 -1.57 -20.24 -41.05
N PHE A 9 -2.49 -21.20 -40.91
CA PHE A 9 -3.25 -21.38 -39.68
C PHE A 9 -2.34 -21.76 -38.50
N PHE A 10 -1.41 -22.69 -38.69
CA PHE A 10 -0.41 -23.06 -37.66
C PHE A 10 0.57 -21.92 -37.34
N PHE A 11 0.95 -21.11 -38.32
CA PHE A 11 1.84 -19.96 -38.10
C PHE A 11 1.16 -18.83 -37.31
N SER A 12 -0.16 -18.64 -37.49
CA SER A 12 -0.94 -17.65 -36.74
C SER A 12 -1.15 -18.02 -35.26
N LEU A 13 -1.18 -19.31 -34.92
CA LEU A 13 -1.32 -19.80 -33.55
C LEU A 13 -0.04 -19.66 -32.71
N SER A 14 1.13 -19.58 -33.34
CA SER A 14 2.41 -19.44 -32.65
C SER A 14 2.72 -18.00 -32.18
N PHE A 15 1.92 -17.01 -32.59
CA PHE A 15 2.19 -15.59 -32.30
C PHE A 15 1.47 -15.05 -31.05
N SER A 16 0.68 -15.87 -30.35
CA SER A 16 -0.22 -15.39 -29.28
C SER A 16 0.37 -15.40 -27.86
N SER A 17 1.67 -15.67 -27.69
CA SER A 17 2.27 -15.77 -26.34
C SER A 17 3.41 -14.78 -26.12
N ALA A 18 3.19 -13.51 -26.43
CA ALA A 18 4.08 -12.44 -25.99
C ALA A 18 3.85 -12.16 -24.50
N ILE A 19 4.33 -13.06 -23.63
CA ILE A 19 4.42 -12.79 -22.19
C ILE A 19 5.46 -11.69 -22.04
N ASN A 20 5.02 -10.44 -21.85
CA ASN A 20 5.92 -9.33 -21.59
C ASN A 20 6.33 -9.36 -20.11
N PRO A 21 7.58 -9.71 -19.75
CA PRO A 21 7.99 -9.81 -18.35
C PRO A 21 7.86 -8.49 -17.60
N GLN A 22 7.93 -7.36 -18.31
CA GLN A 22 7.76 -6.03 -17.72
C GLN A 22 6.33 -5.82 -17.20
N ALA A 23 5.32 -6.37 -17.88
CA ALA A 23 3.92 -6.26 -17.46
C ALA A 23 3.66 -6.97 -16.12
N LYS A 24 4.36 -8.09 -15.87
CA LYS A 24 4.25 -8.81 -14.60
C LYS A 24 4.87 -8.02 -13.45
N THR A 25 6.05 -7.43 -13.67
CA THR A 25 6.70 -6.58 -12.68
C THR A 25 5.85 -5.37 -12.32
N GLU A 26 5.22 -4.73 -13.32
CA GLU A 26 4.32 -3.58 -13.08
C GLU A 26 3.11 -3.98 -12.23
N GLU A 27 2.46 -5.09 -12.57
CA GLU A 27 1.34 -5.63 -11.79
C GLU A 27 1.74 -5.91 -10.34
N ASP A 28 2.91 -6.52 -10.14
CA ASP A 28 3.41 -6.82 -8.80
C ASP A 28 3.70 -5.52 -8.02
N ILE A 29 4.29 -4.50 -8.65
CA ILE A 29 4.51 -3.17 -8.03
C ILE A 29 3.19 -2.55 -7.61
N ASP A 30 2.17 -2.59 -8.49
CA ASP A 30 0.85 -2.05 -8.20
C ASP A 30 0.23 -2.72 -6.97
N ILE A 31 0.30 -4.05 -6.88
CA ILE A 31 -0.22 -4.81 -5.73
C ILE A 31 0.50 -4.41 -4.44
N VAL A 32 1.83 -4.34 -4.46
CA VAL A 32 2.63 -3.96 -3.28
C VAL A 32 2.28 -2.54 -2.84
N TYR A 33 2.13 -1.62 -3.79
CA TYR A 33 1.75 -0.23 -3.53
C TYR A 33 0.35 -0.12 -2.91
N GLN A 34 -0.63 -0.89 -3.42
CA GLN A 34 -1.96 -0.93 -2.79
C GLN A 34 -1.90 -1.50 -1.37
N ASN A 35 -1.08 -2.50 -1.11
CA ASN A 35 -0.91 -3.04 0.24
C ASN A 35 -0.28 -2.02 1.20
N ALA A 36 0.74 -1.29 0.76
CA ALA A 36 1.32 -0.19 1.54
C ALA A 36 0.28 0.89 1.87
N LYS A 37 -0.57 1.27 0.90
CA LYS A 37 -1.67 2.23 1.12
C LYS A 37 -2.67 1.74 2.16
N LYS A 38 -3.06 0.46 2.12
CA LYS A 38 -3.97 -0.11 3.14
C LYS A 38 -3.40 0.10 4.54
N GLY A 39 -2.09 -0.09 4.72
CA GLY A 39 -1.44 0.16 6.00
C GLY A 39 -1.44 1.63 6.43
N ILE A 40 -1.30 2.57 5.47
CA ILE A 40 -1.48 3.99 5.76
C ILE A 40 -2.90 4.30 6.25
N TYR A 41 -3.92 3.80 5.56
CA TYR A 41 -5.32 4.04 5.94
C TYR A 41 -5.64 3.44 7.30
N TRP A 42 -5.22 2.21 7.53
CA TRP A 42 -5.36 1.58 8.84
C TRP A 42 -4.70 2.40 9.95
N ALA A 43 -3.48 2.92 9.72
CA ALA A 43 -2.79 3.73 10.73
C ALA A 43 -3.52 5.03 11.06
N LEU A 44 -4.11 5.69 10.05
CA LEU A 44 -4.90 6.91 10.23
C LEU A 44 -6.21 6.68 11.00
N GLU A 45 -6.80 5.49 10.89
CA GLU A 45 -7.98 5.09 11.65
C GLU A 45 -7.66 4.63 13.08
N ASN A 46 -6.40 4.26 13.34
CA ASN A 46 -5.94 3.67 14.60
C ASN A 46 -4.91 4.54 15.32
N ILE A 47 -4.96 5.86 15.14
CA ILE A 47 -4.06 6.79 15.84
C ILE A 47 -4.31 6.66 17.35
N PRO A 48 -3.33 6.23 18.15
CA PRO A 48 -3.55 6.00 19.57
C PRO A 48 -3.73 7.33 20.32
N ASP A 49 -4.61 7.41 21.30
CA ASP A 49 -4.78 8.64 22.10
C ASP A 49 -3.54 8.96 22.96
N LYS A 50 -3.00 7.95 23.64
CA LYS A 50 -1.93 8.14 24.65
C LYS A 50 -0.55 7.66 24.22
N LYS A 51 -0.47 6.62 23.39
CA LYS A 51 0.83 6.04 23.00
C LYS A 51 1.54 6.95 22.01
N THR A 52 2.85 7.10 22.15
CA THR A 52 3.71 7.85 21.23
C THR A 52 4.05 7.07 19.97
N LYS A 53 3.88 5.74 20.01
CA LYS A 53 4.24 4.85 18.91
C LYS A 53 3.27 3.67 18.83
N LEU A 54 3.00 3.21 17.60
CA LEU A 54 2.22 2.03 17.28
C LEU A 54 2.93 1.28 16.14
N GLU A 55 3.19 -0.01 16.35
CA GLU A 55 3.71 -0.91 15.32
C GLU A 55 2.78 -2.12 15.21
N THR A 56 2.41 -2.50 14.00
CA THR A 56 1.58 -3.67 13.74
C THR A 56 1.80 -4.22 12.35
N ASP A 57 1.49 -5.50 12.18
CA ASP A 57 1.43 -6.16 10.88
C ASP A 57 -0.03 -6.39 10.47
N LEU A 58 -0.33 -6.17 9.20
CA LEU A 58 -1.58 -6.57 8.57
C LEU A 58 -1.35 -7.91 7.88
N ILE A 59 -1.95 -8.96 8.42
CA ILE A 59 -1.85 -10.33 7.92
C ILE A 59 -3.25 -10.77 7.47
N VAL A 60 -3.35 -11.30 6.25
CA VAL A 60 -4.59 -11.84 5.68
C VAL A 60 -4.26 -13.15 4.98
N ASP A 61 -5.03 -14.20 5.25
CA ASP A 61 -4.84 -15.54 4.67
C ASP A 61 -3.38 -16.04 4.79
N ASP A 62 -2.81 -15.92 5.99
CA ASP A 62 -1.41 -16.26 6.33
C ASP A 62 -0.35 -15.51 5.50
N LYS A 63 -0.71 -14.38 4.89
CA LYS A 63 0.21 -13.53 4.13
C LYS A 63 0.35 -12.17 4.79
N LEU A 64 1.60 -11.74 5.00
CA LEU A 64 1.92 -10.38 5.39
C LEU A 64 1.59 -9.43 4.24
N LEU A 65 0.60 -8.56 4.42
CA LEU A 65 0.24 -7.52 3.46
C LEU A 65 1.04 -6.25 3.71
N ALA A 66 1.10 -5.80 4.96
CA ALA A 66 1.83 -4.59 5.30
C ALA A 66 2.37 -4.61 6.74
N SER A 67 3.51 -3.97 6.94
CA SER A 67 4.04 -3.64 8.27
C SER A 67 3.97 -2.15 8.48
N ILE A 68 3.34 -1.74 9.56
CA ILE A 68 2.95 -0.35 9.84
C ILE A 68 3.69 0.14 11.06
N LYS A 69 4.17 1.36 10.98
CA LYS A 69 4.81 2.09 12.06
C LYS A 69 4.28 3.52 12.10
N LEU A 70 3.53 3.84 13.15
CA LEU A 70 3.05 5.18 13.44
C LEU A 70 3.82 5.74 14.63
N GLU A 71 4.32 6.96 14.49
CA GLU A 71 4.98 7.73 15.54
C GLU A 71 4.29 9.09 15.69
N LYS A 72 3.98 9.47 16.94
CA LYS A 72 3.53 10.83 17.26
C LYS A 72 4.72 11.77 17.28
N GLU A 73 4.53 12.93 16.68
CA GLU A 73 5.46 14.06 16.72
C GLU A 73 4.78 15.24 17.42
N ILE A 74 5.55 16.28 17.78
CA ILE A 74 5.07 17.41 18.61
C ILE A 74 3.79 18.05 18.04
N ASN A 75 3.64 18.12 16.71
CA ASN A 75 2.49 18.73 16.05
C ASN A 75 1.85 17.82 14.98
N GLY A 76 1.89 16.51 15.16
CA GLY A 76 1.39 15.61 14.14
C GLY A 76 1.80 14.17 14.34
N ILE A 77 1.82 13.44 13.23
CA ILE A 77 2.25 12.05 13.17
C ILE A 77 3.11 11.82 11.94
N LYS A 78 3.99 10.82 12.07
CA LYS A 78 4.67 10.16 10.96
C LYS A 78 4.14 8.74 10.85
N ILE A 79 3.76 8.33 9.65
CA ILE A 79 3.36 6.95 9.36
C ILE A 79 4.29 6.39 8.30
N GLU A 80 4.87 5.24 8.59
CA GLU A 80 5.61 4.40 7.66
C GLU A 80 4.83 3.10 7.47
N SER A 81 4.49 2.77 6.22
CA SER A 81 3.81 1.52 5.87
C SER A 81 4.60 0.83 4.77
N ILE A 82 5.10 -0.36 5.07
CA ILE A 82 5.79 -1.23 4.12
C ILE A 82 4.75 -2.23 3.61
N GLY A 83 4.36 -2.11 2.34
CA GLY A 83 3.54 -3.11 1.66
C GLY A 83 4.40 -4.28 1.17
N TYR A 84 3.85 -5.47 1.15
CA TYR A 84 4.49 -6.70 0.69
C TYR A 84 3.63 -7.44 -0.33
N TYR A 85 4.30 -8.07 -1.30
CA TYR A 85 3.72 -9.07 -2.17
C TYR A 85 4.83 -9.91 -2.80
N GLN A 86 4.77 -11.24 -2.63
CA GLN A 86 5.84 -12.16 -3.05
C GLN A 86 7.21 -11.71 -2.49
N SER A 87 8.20 -11.46 -3.36
CA SER A 87 9.54 -10.96 -2.98
C SER A 87 9.67 -9.44 -3.07
N ASN A 88 8.57 -8.71 -3.29
CA ASN A 88 8.57 -7.27 -3.50
C ASN A 88 8.07 -6.53 -2.26
N SER A 89 8.63 -5.35 -2.02
CA SER A 89 8.21 -4.46 -0.94
C SER A 89 8.29 -2.99 -1.35
N VAL A 90 7.33 -2.18 -0.90
CA VAL A 90 7.30 -0.73 -1.10
C VAL A 90 7.02 -0.06 0.22
N THR A 91 7.82 0.95 0.56
CA THR A 91 7.60 1.77 1.75
C THR A 91 6.96 3.09 1.37
N ILE A 92 5.78 3.37 1.91
CA ILE A 92 5.16 4.69 1.89
C ILE A 92 5.41 5.35 3.24
N LYS A 93 5.96 6.56 3.21
CA LYS A 93 6.15 7.42 4.39
C LYS A 93 5.34 8.70 4.22
N ILE A 94 4.48 9.00 5.18
CA ILE A 94 3.71 10.24 5.20
C ILE A 94 3.85 10.96 6.54
N TYR A 95 3.67 12.28 6.47
CA TYR A 95 3.63 13.18 7.61
C TYR A 95 2.31 13.93 7.57
N LYS A 96 1.64 14.03 8.71
CA LYS A 96 0.37 14.74 8.85
C LYS A 96 0.41 15.62 10.08
N SER A 97 0.10 16.90 9.92
CA SER A 97 -0.04 17.81 11.06
C SER A 97 -1.31 17.52 11.84
N TYR A 98 -1.33 17.90 13.12
CA TYR A 98 -2.53 17.80 13.95
C TYR A 98 -3.74 18.51 13.31
N ASP A 99 -3.53 19.71 12.77
CA ASP A 99 -4.59 20.47 12.10
C ASP A 99 -5.17 19.73 10.89
N SER A 100 -4.31 19.10 10.06
CA SER A 100 -4.77 18.29 8.93
C SER A 100 -5.55 17.07 9.42
N LEU A 101 -5.08 16.38 10.46
CA LEU A 101 -5.77 15.22 11.03
C LEU A 101 -7.14 15.59 11.60
N VAL A 102 -7.27 16.74 12.26
CA VAL A 102 -8.55 17.25 12.76
C VAL A 102 -9.48 17.62 11.60
N LYS A 103 -8.97 18.34 10.59
CA LYS A 103 -9.74 18.75 9.41
C LYS A 103 -10.25 17.55 8.61
N GLU A 104 -9.45 16.50 8.50
CA GLU A 104 -9.76 15.27 7.77
C GLU A 104 -10.61 14.29 8.61
N GLY A 105 -10.86 14.59 9.90
CA GLY A 105 -11.72 13.78 10.77
C GLY A 105 -11.03 12.59 11.46
N HIS A 106 -9.70 12.52 11.38
CA HIS A 106 -8.91 11.46 12.04
C HIS A 106 -8.68 11.72 13.54
N LEU A 107 -8.74 12.98 13.99
CA LEU A 107 -8.59 13.35 15.39
C LEU A 107 -9.69 14.31 15.86
N LYS A 108 -10.02 14.27 17.15
CA LYS A 108 -10.89 15.27 17.79
C LYS A 108 -10.08 16.50 18.15
N ARG A 109 -10.66 17.69 17.95
CA ARG A 109 -10.08 18.96 18.41
C ARG A 109 -10.01 18.96 19.94
N ILE A 110 -8.81 19.14 20.47
CA ILE A 110 -8.59 19.39 21.91
C ILE A 110 -8.84 20.89 22.12
N PRO A 111 -9.74 21.29 23.04
CA PRO A 111 -9.95 22.69 23.39
C PRO A 111 -8.64 23.31 23.90
N SER A 112 -8.36 24.55 23.49
CA SER A 112 -7.15 25.31 23.88
C SER A 112 -6.98 25.51 25.39
N ASP A 113 -8.04 25.32 26.17
CA ASP A 113 -8.10 25.64 27.59
C ASP A 113 -7.51 24.53 28.49
N ASN A 114 -7.02 23.42 27.93
CA ASN A 114 -6.40 22.30 28.66
C ASN A 114 -4.88 22.21 28.47
N ILE A 115 -4.24 23.27 27.98
CA ILE A 115 -2.78 23.38 27.93
C ILE A 115 -2.35 24.20 29.16
N GLU A 116 -2.29 23.53 30.31
CA GLU A 116 -1.56 24.02 31.50
C GLU A 116 -0.10 23.57 31.45
#